data_AF-A0A8T5BRS2-F1
#
_entry.id   AF-A0A8T5BRS2-F1
#
_cell.length_a   1.000
_cell.length_b   1.000
_cell.length_c   1.000
_cell.angle_alpha   90.00
_cell.angle_beta   90.00
_cell.angle_gamma   90.00
#
_symmetry.space_group_name_H-M   'P 1'
#
loop_
_entity.id
_entity.type
_entity.pdbx_description
1 polymer ?
#
loop_
_entity_poly.entity_id
_entity_poly.type
_entity_poly.pdbx_seq_one_letter_code
_entity_poly.pdbx_strand_id
1 'polypeptide(L)'
;MGSRRPWAKILAVVAALVLLVAASMVYAYLVPWHKKNQRISQLRMAGLTEEQAQSFDDDYGKYAKEDWLSSAYNQTVLDFAEAWAGNVQLAEKSLSTFKTFENALSFMGFANVNGYDGLGFLNEYPRFAWDYQLALPFYSANASLFRTVYNCFLRDPQITLNRNALTLDAFRLYQNLNLVNKNLFLPTIHALDNVTIAYKQLGLPEHDKASLWLLANCTQKSGDIVDFSPIVFKSVDGNHVYL
;
A
#
# COMPACT_ATOMS: atom_id res chain seq x y z
N MET A 1 -72.11 -34.19 -17.14
CA MET A 1 -71.25 -33.02 -17.45
C MET A 1 -71.04 -32.21 -16.18
N GLY A 2 -69.88 -32.37 -15.53
CA GLY A 2 -69.59 -31.75 -14.24
C GLY A 2 -69.27 -30.27 -14.37
N SER A 3 -70.16 -29.41 -13.84
CA SER A 3 -69.91 -27.99 -13.62
C SER A 3 -68.73 -27.83 -12.66
N ARG A 4 -67.53 -27.62 -13.19
CA ARG A 4 -66.35 -27.24 -12.41
C ARG A 4 -66.60 -25.82 -11.88
N ARG A 5 -66.90 -25.71 -10.59
CA ARG A 5 -67.24 -24.46 -9.90
C ARG A 5 -66.10 -23.42 -10.09
N PRO A 6 -66.36 -22.24 -10.69
CA PRO A 6 -65.33 -21.24 -10.99
C PRO A 6 -64.59 -20.74 -9.75
N TRP A 7 -65.24 -20.77 -8.58
CA TRP A 7 -64.67 -20.42 -7.28
C TRP A 7 -63.47 -21.27 -6.86
N ALA A 8 -63.41 -22.55 -7.26
CA ALA A 8 -62.29 -23.43 -6.92
C ALA A 8 -61.00 -23.02 -7.66
N LYS A 9 -61.12 -22.52 -8.90
CA LYS A 9 -59.97 -21.98 -9.65
C LYS A 9 -59.47 -20.67 -9.05
N ILE A 10 -60.38 -19.80 -8.62
CA ILE A 10 -60.05 -18.54 -7.95
C ILE A 10 -59.34 -18.81 -6.62
N LEU A 11 -59.86 -19.73 -5.81
CA LEU A 11 -59.21 -20.15 -4.55
C LEU A 11 -57.82 -20.76 -4.77
N ALA A 12 -57.63 -21.58 -5.81
CA ALA A 12 -56.32 -22.13 -6.14
C ALA A 12 -55.31 -21.05 -6.56
N VAL A 13 -55.75 -20.04 -7.33
CA VAL A 13 -54.90 -18.90 -7.72
C VAL A 13 -54.53 -18.05 -6.51
N VAL A 14 -55.49 -17.75 -5.62
CA VAL A 14 -55.23 -16.99 -4.39
C VAL A 14 -54.27 -17.76 -3.47
N ALA A 15 -54.46 -19.07 -3.28
CA ALA A 15 -53.56 -19.90 -2.49
C ALA A 15 -52.15 -19.96 -3.08
N ALA A 16 -52.02 -20.07 -4.41
CA ALA A 16 -50.73 -20.04 -5.09
C ALA A 16 -50.01 -18.69 -4.92
N LEU A 17 -50.74 -17.57 -4.99
CA LEU A 17 -50.19 -16.24 -4.74
C LEU A 17 -49.72 -16.08 -3.30
N VAL A 18 -50.49 -16.55 -2.32
CA VAL A 18 -50.09 -16.51 -0.90
C VAL A 18 -48.84 -17.34 -0.65
N LEU A 19 -48.73 -18.53 -1.26
CA LEU A 19 -47.54 -19.36 -1.17
C LEU A 19 -46.32 -18.71 -1.85
N LEU A 20 -46.51 -18.04 -2.99
CA LEU A 20 -45.45 -17.28 -3.65
C LEU A 20 -44.94 -16.12 -2.79
N VAL A 21 -45.85 -15.39 -2.13
CA VAL A 21 -45.50 -14.29 -1.21
C VAL A 21 -44.80 -14.84 0.04
N ALA A 22 -45.29 -15.93 0.63
CA ALA A 22 -44.64 -16.55 1.78
C ALA A 22 -43.23 -17.07 1.42
N ALA A 23 -43.09 -17.72 0.25
CA ALA A 23 -41.80 -18.20 -0.23
C ALA A 23 -40.84 -17.04 -0.54
N SER A 24 -41.32 -15.93 -1.10
CA SER A 24 -40.48 -14.77 -1.39
C SER A 24 -40.02 -14.05 -0.12
N MET A 25 -40.88 -13.95 0.91
CA MET A 25 -40.50 -13.39 2.22
C MET A 25 -39.48 -14.26 2.93
N VAL A 26 -39.68 -15.59 2.93
CA VAL A 26 -38.72 -16.54 3.49
C VAL A 26 -37.39 -16.47 2.74
N TYR A 27 -37.41 -16.39 1.41
CA TYR A 27 -36.21 -16.23 0.59
C TYR A 27 -35.48 -14.91 0.89
N ALA A 28 -36.21 -13.80 0.98
CA ALA A 28 -35.66 -12.48 1.27
C ALA A 28 -35.00 -12.39 2.65
N TYR A 29 -35.41 -13.23 3.61
CA TYR A 29 -34.80 -13.28 4.94
C TYR A 29 -33.66 -14.31 5.04
N LEU A 30 -33.89 -15.54 4.57
CA LEU A 30 -32.93 -16.64 4.72
C LEU A 30 -31.68 -16.47 3.87
N VAL A 31 -31.80 -15.95 2.64
CA VAL A 31 -30.64 -15.82 1.74
C VAL A 31 -29.63 -14.80 2.26
N PRO A 32 -30.01 -13.56 2.66
CA PRO A 32 -29.06 -12.62 3.26
C PRO A 32 -28.45 -13.14 4.56
N TRP A 33 -29.27 -13.77 5.42
CA TRP A 33 -28.78 -14.37 6.66
C TRP A 33 -27.75 -15.47 6.41
N HIS A 34 -28.00 -16.37 5.45
CA HIS A 34 -27.07 -17.43 5.08
C HIS A 34 -25.76 -16.87 4.51
N LYS A 35 -25.85 -15.87 3.61
CA LYS A 35 -24.69 -15.17 3.04
C LYS A 35 -23.84 -14.50 4.13
N LYS A 36 -24.47 -13.81 5.09
CA LYS A 36 -23.77 -13.19 6.22
C LYS A 36 -23.02 -14.22 7.06
N ASN A 37 -23.68 -15.33 7.41
CA ASN A 37 -23.05 -16.38 8.20
C ASN A 37 -21.88 -17.06 7.48
N GLN A 38 -21.94 -17.22 6.15
CA GLN A 38 -20.80 -17.72 5.37
C GLN A 38 -19.59 -16.80 5.51
N ARG A 39 -19.79 -15.48 5.36
CA ARG A 39 -18.71 -14.49 5.49
C ARG A 39 -18.14 -14.42 6.90
N ILE A 40 -18.99 -14.38 7.92
CA ILE A 40 -18.55 -14.43 9.33
C ILE A 40 -17.72 -15.69 9.60
N SER A 41 -18.15 -16.84 9.06
CA SER A 41 -17.38 -18.07 9.20
C SER A 41 -15.99 -17.99 8.55
N GLN A 42 -15.84 -17.33 7.40
CA GLN A 42 -14.53 -17.13 6.76
C GLN A 42 -13.62 -16.22 7.58
N LEU A 43 -14.17 -15.11 8.10
CA LEU A 43 -13.46 -14.19 8.97
C LEU A 43 -12.95 -14.88 10.24
N ARG A 44 -13.75 -15.76 10.83
CA ARG A 44 -13.33 -16.56 11.98
C ARG A 44 -12.21 -17.55 11.65
N MET A 45 -12.22 -18.14 10.46
CA MET A 45 -11.11 -18.98 9.99
C MET A 45 -9.83 -18.16 9.76
N ALA A 46 -9.96 -16.88 9.42
CA ALA A 46 -8.86 -15.92 9.33
C ALA A 46 -8.40 -15.38 10.70
N GLY A 47 -8.94 -15.90 11.81
CA GLY A 47 -8.47 -15.59 13.17
C GLY A 47 -9.27 -14.52 13.92
N LEU A 48 -10.36 -13.99 13.37
CA LEU A 48 -11.22 -13.04 14.07
C LEU A 48 -12.09 -13.74 15.12
N THR A 49 -12.33 -13.07 16.25
CA THR A 49 -13.41 -13.45 17.17
C THR A 49 -14.78 -13.25 16.50
N GLU A 50 -15.83 -13.86 17.06
CA GLU A 50 -17.20 -13.70 16.54
C GLU A 50 -17.63 -12.22 16.50
N GLU A 51 -17.34 -11.46 17.55
CA GLU A 51 -17.66 -10.03 17.64
C GLU A 51 -16.90 -9.20 16.60
N GLN A 52 -15.58 -9.46 16.45
CA GLN A 52 -14.77 -8.80 15.43
C GLN A 52 -15.24 -9.15 14.01
N ALA A 53 -15.58 -10.42 13.77
CA ALA A 53 -16.07 -10.88 12.47
C ALA A 53 -17.41 -10.23 12.11
N GLN A 54 -18.31 -10.08 13.09
CA GLN A 54 -19.59 -9.36 12.90
C GLN A 54 -19.36 -7.88 12.59
N SER A 55 -18.53 -7.20 13.39
CA SER A 55 -18.22 -5.78 13.18
C SER A 55 -17.56 -5.55 11.83
N PHE A 56 -16.60 -6.38 11.45
CA PHE A 56 -15.94 -6.28 10.15
C PHE A 56 -16.93 -6.54 9.00
N ASP A 57 -17.81 -7.54 9.12
CA ASP A 57 -18.82 -7.83 8.09
C ASP A 57 -19.83 -6.68 7.92
N ASP A 58 -20.19 -6.00 9.01
CA ASP A 58 -21.11 -4.87 8.97
C ASP A 58 -20.52 -3.69 8.15
N ASP A 59 -19.22 -3.44 8.28
CA ASP A 59 -18.54 -2.34 7.59
C ASP A 59 -18.09 -2.71 6.15
N TYR A 60 -17.62 -3.95 5.97
CA TYR A 60 -16.92 -4.40 4.77
C TYR A 60 -17.65 -5.50 3.99
N GLY A 61 -18.84 -5.96 4.42
CA GLY A 61 -19.64 -7.00 3.75
C GLY A 61 -19.93 -6.73 2.27
N LYS A 62 -20.03 -5.46 1.88
CA LYS A 62 -20.21 -5.02 0.49
C LYS A 62 -19.05 -5.36 -0.46
N TYR A 63 -17.87 -5.70 0.08
CA TYR A 63 -16.70 -6.08 -0.70
C TYR A 63 -16.57 -7.60 -0.89
N ALA A 64 -17.48 -8.39 -0.32
CA ALA A 64 -17.57 -9.80 -0.63
C ALA A 64 -18.11 -10.01 -2.04
N LYS A 65 -17.58 -11.01 -2.73
CA LYS A 65 -18.17 -11.46 -3.98
C LYS A 65 -19.54 -12.06 -3.69
N GLU A 66 -20.56 -11.62 -4.40
CA GLU A 66 -21.90 -12.17 -4.28
C GLU A 66 -22.27 -13.06 -5.47
N ASP A 67 -22.79 -14.24 -5.18
CA ASP A 67 -23.52 -15.09 -6.13
C ASP A 67 -24.96 -15.30 -5.61
N TRP A 68 -25.77 -16.08 -6.33
CA TRP A 68 -27.20 -16.23 -6.03
C TRP A 68 -27.49 -16.77 -4.61
N LEU A 69 -26.69 -17.70 -4.08
CA LEU A 69 -26.81 -18.26 -2.73
C LEU A 69 -25.57 -18.13 -1.86
N SER A 70 -24.47 -17.59 -2.40
CA SER A 70 -23.21 -17.46 -1.66
C SER A 70 -22.73 -16.03 -1.60
N SER A 71 -21.97 -15.74 -0.55
CA SER A 71 -21.20 -14.52 -0.43
C SER A 71 -19.88 -14.85 0.24
N ALA A 72 -18.78 -14.50 -0.40
CA ALA A 72 -17.45 -14.89 0.04
C ALA A 72 -16.45 -13.75 -0.13
N TYR A 73 -15.60 -13.57 0.86
CA TYR A 73 -14.42 -12.72 0.75
C TYR A 73 -13.34 -13.42 -0.08
N ASN A 74 -12.61 -12.65 -0.87
CA ASN A 74 -11.38 -13.14 -1.48
C ASN A 74 -10.24 -13.12 -0.45
N GLN A 75 -9.11 -13.74 -0.79
CA GLN A 75 -7.97 -13.84 0.13
C GLN A 75 -7.46 -12.47 0.59
N THR A 76 -7.38 -11.47 -0.30
CA THR A 76 -6.87 -10.14 0.06
C THR A 76 -7.74 -9.44 1.11
N VAL A 77 -9.07 -9.62 1.06
CA VAL A 77 -9.98 -9.08 2.08
C VAL A 77 -9.81 -9.83 3.40
N LEU A 78 -9.61 -11.16 3.36
CA LEU A 78 -9.36 -11.95 4.56
C LEU A 78 -8.03 -11.56 5.22
N ASP A 79 -6.97 -11.34 4.44
CA ASP A 79 -5.69 -10.88 4.96
C ASP A 79 -5.80 -9.46 5.57
N PHE A 80 -6.59 -8.58 4.94
CA PHE A 80 -6.88 -7.27 5.52
C PHE A 80 -7.66 -7.40 6.83
N ALA A 81 -8.64 -8.31 6.90
CA ALA A 81 -9.40 -8.56 8.11
C ALA A 81 -8.52 -9.06 9.25
N GLU A 82 -7.58 -9.97 8.98
CA GLU A 82 -6.60 -10.43 9.95
C GLU A 82 -5.74 -9.27 10.47
N ALA A 83 -5.22 -8.43 9.58
CA ALA A 83 -4.43 -7.25 9.94
C ALA A 83 -5.24 -6.21 10.74
N TRP A 84 -6.52 -6.03 10.38
CA TRP A 84 -7.47 -5.18 11.10
C TRP A 84 -7.75 -5.71 12.50
N ALA A 85 -7.91 -7.03 12.66
CA ALA A 85 -8.13 -7.65 13.96
C ALA A 85 -6.93 -7.49 14.90
N GLY A 86 -5.70 -7.52 14.35
CA GLY A 86 -4.47 -7.29 15.08
C GLY A 86 -4.27 -5.83 15.50
N ASN A 87 -4.61 -4.87 14.64
CA ASN A 87 -4.54 -3.44 14.95
C ASN A 87 -5.52 -2.61 14.11
N VAL A 88 -6.75 -2.50 14.62
CA VAL A 88 -7.87 -1.78 13.96
C VAL A 88 -7.45 -0.37 13.56
N GLN A 89 -6.83 0.39 14.47
CA GLN A 89 -6.46 1.79 14.21
C GLN A 89 -5.50 1.93 13.03
N LEU A 90 -4.53 1.01 12.91
CA LEU A 90 -3.55 1.05 11.85
C LEU A 90 -4.14 0.61 10.50
N ALA A 91 -5.01 -0.40 10.51
CA ALA A 91 -5.75 -0.82 9.32
C ALA A 91 -6.70 0.30 8.82
N GLU A 92 -7.44 0.95 9.71
CA GLU A 92 -8.29 2.10 9.38
C GLU A 92 -7.47 3.29 8.86
N LYS A 93 -6.29 3.55 9.45
CA LYS A 93 -5.34 4.54 8.93
C LYS A 93 -4.93 4.22 7.50
N SER A 94 -4.74 2.94 7.15
CA SER A 94 -4.45 2.56 5.77
C SER A 94 -5.57 2.92 4.79
N LEU A 95 -6.83 2.66 5.18
CA LEU A 95 -8.00 3.02 4.40
C LEU A 95 -8.14 4.53 4.21
N SER A 96 -7.94 5.30 5.28
CA SER A 96 -7.97 6.76 5.21
C SER A 96 -6.88 7.32 4.28
N THR A 97 -5.74 6.65 4.19
CA THR A 97 -4.60 7.09 3.37
C THR A 97 -4.85 6.84 1.88
N PHE A 98 -5.41 5.67 1.54
CA PHE A 98 -5.65 5.25 0.16
C PHE A 98 -7.03 5.69 -0.38
N LYS A 99 -7.87 6.29 0.46
CA LYS A 99 -9.21 6.85 0.19
C LYS A 99 -10.27 5.83 -0.21
N THR A 100 -9.89 4.74 -0.86
CA THR A 100 -10.78 3.65 -1.26
C THR A 100 -10.29 2.33 -0.70
N PHE A 101 -11.24 1.45 -0.41
CA PHE A 101 -10.95 0.09 0.04
C PHE A 101 -10.14 -0.68 -1.02
N GLU A 102 -10.48 -0.55 -2.30
CA GLU A 102 -9.75 -1.20 -3.40
C GLU A 102 -8.27 -0.82 -3.45
N ASN A 103 -7.94 0.47 -3.25
CA ASN A 103 -6.55 0.92 -3.23
C ASN A 103 -5.81 0.40 -2.00
N ALA A 104 -6.46 0.39 -0.84
CA ALA A 104 -5.89 -0.19 0.37
C ALA A 104 -5.66 -1.71 0.23
N LEU A 105 -6.60 -2.44 -0.39
CA LEU A 105 -6.42 -3.86 -0.70
C LEU A 105 -5.28 -4.09 -1.69
N SER A 106 -5.12 -3.23 -2.70
CA SER A 106 -4.00 -3.32 -3.65
C SER A 106 -2.66 -3.17 -2.94
N PHE A 107 -2.55 -2.20 -2.04
CA PHE A 107 -1.38 -2.01 -1.17
C PHE A 107 -1.12 -3.23 -0.27
N MET A 108 -2.15 -3.71 0.44
CA MET A 108 -2.02 -4.86 1.35
C MET A 108 -1.68 -6.15 0.59
N GLY A 109 -2.32 -6.39 -0.54
CA GLY A 109 -2.01 -7.51 -1.42
C GLY A 109 -0.55 -7.46 -1.90
N PHE A 110 -0.06 -6.29 -2.31
CA PHE A 110 1.34 -6.12 -2.67
C PHE A 110 2.29 -6.41 -1.51
N ALA A 111 2.00 -5.89 -0.31
CA ALA A 111 2.84 -6.13 0.86
C ALA A 111 2.86 -7.62 1.24
N ASN A 112 1.69 -8.25 1.34
CA ASN A 112 1.54 -9.64 1.78
C ASN A 112 2.17 -10.64 0.80
N VAL A 113 1.95 -10.48 -0.51
CA VAL A 113 2.53 -11.38 -1.53
C VAL A 113 4.06 -11.39 -1.48
N ASN A 114 4.67 -10.28 -1.06
CA ASN A 114 6.12 -10.15 -0.95
C ASN A 114 6.67 -10.34 0.47
N GLY A 115 5.80 -10.60 1.47
CA GLY A 115 6.21 -10.76 2.87
C GLY A 115 6.74 -9.47 3.51
N TYR A 116 6.25 -8.30 3.09
CA TYR A 116 6.64 -7.00 3.63
C TYR A 116 5.75 -6.55 4.78
N ASP A 117 6.33 -5.85 5.77
CA ASP A 117 5.56 -5.15 6.80
C ASP A 117 4.98 -3.84 6.24
N GLY A 118 3.89 -3.96 5.47
CA GLY A 118 3.22 -2.83 4.85
C GLY A 118 2.61 -1.87 5.86
N LEU A 119 1.89 -2.37 6.86
CA LEU A 119 1.23 -1.53 7.85
C LEU A 119 2.24 -0.78 8.74
N GLY A 120 3.32 -1.42 9.17
CA GLY A 120 4.41 -0.77 9.90
C GLY A 120 5.06 0.34 9.06
N PHE A 121 5.39 0.05 7.80
CA PHE A 121 5.91 1.06 6.86
C PHE A 121 4.96 2.25 6.71
N LEU A 122 3.66 2.00 6.53
CA LEU A 122 2.67 3.06 6.37
C LEU A 122 2.51 3.89 7.64
N ASN A 123 2.71 3.29 8.81
CA ASN A 123 2.67 4.00 10.07
C ASN A 123 3.82 5.01 10.19
N GLU A 124 5.05 4.56 9.91
CA GLU A 124 6.28 5.37 10.01
C GLU A 124 6.39 6.41 8.87
N TYR A 125 6.01 6.01 7.66
CA TYR A 125 6.25 6.76 6.44
C TYR A 125 4.98 6.96 5.57
N PRO A 126 3.88 7.52 6.11
CA PRO A 126 2.62 7.66 5.39
C PRO A 126 2.73 8.52 4.13
N ARG A 127 3.74 9.40 4.06
CA ARG A 127 4.01 10.26 2.90
C ARG A 127 4.42 9.50 1.62
N PHE A 128 4.90 8.27 1.76
CA PHE A 128 5.26 7.39 0.64
C PHE A 128 4.17 6.37 0.33
N ALA A 129 2.96 6.54 0.89
CA ALA A 129 1.86 5.61 0.68
C ALA A 129 1.54 5.41 -0.80
N TRP A 130 1.58 6.46 -1.63
CA TRP A 130 1.29 6.36 -3.06
C TRP A 130 2.46 5.89 -3.91
N ASP A 131 3.67 5.86 -3.34
CA ASP A 131 4.91 5.40 -3.97
C ASP A 131 5.39 4.06 -3.37
N TYR A 132 4.48 3.32 -2.73
CA TYR A 132 4.78 2.11 -1.97
C TYR A 132 5.47 1.05 -2.82
N GLN A 133 5.17 0.95 -4.12
CA GLN A 133 5.78 -0.02 -5.01
C GLN A 133 7.31 0.16 -5.15
N LEU A 134 7.80 1.38 -4.92
CA LEU A 134 9.22 1.70 -4.88
C LEU A 134 9.76 1.71 -3.44
N ALA A 135 9.07 2.42 -2.55
CA ALA A 135 9.55 2.70 -1.21
C ALA A 135 9.47 1.48 -0.26
N LEU A 136 8.41 0.68 -0.33
CA LEU A 136 8.22 -0.47 0.56
C LEU A 136 9.25 -1.59 0.30
N PRO A 137 9.58 -1.98 -0.94
CA PRO A 137 10.66 -2.93 -1.18
C PRO A 137 12.01 -2.43 -0.67
N PHE A 138 12.30 -1.13 -0.85
CA PHE A 138 13.55 -0.53 -0.35
C PHE A 138 13.61 -0.58 1.18
N TYR A 139 12.54 -0.16 1.86
CA TYR A 139 12.41 -0.22 3.30
C TYR A 139 12.56 -1.65 3.83
N SER A 140 11.87 -2.61 3.20
CA SER A 140 11.89 -4.02 3.61
C SER A 140 13.25 -4.67 3.40
N ALA A 141 13.97 -4.26 2.36
CA ALA A 141 15.33 -4.72 2.08
C ALA A 141 16.37 -4.14 3.06
N ASN A 142 16.27 -2.86 3.38
CA ASN A 142 17.20 -2.18 4.29
C ASN A 142 16.59 -0.95 4.95
N ALA A 143 15.84 -1.16 6.04
CA ALA A 143 15.15 -0.10 6.77
C ALA A 143 16.12 0.96 7.34
N SER A 144 17.36 0.56 7.69
CA SER A 144 18.38 1.48 8.18
C SER A 144 18.82 2.44 7.07
N LEU A 145 19.16 1.92 5.88
CA LEU A 145 19.53 2.74 4.73
C LEU A 145 18.36 3.64 4.31
N PHE A 146 17.14 3.09 4.25
CA PHE A 146 15.92 3.85 3.96
C PHE A 146 15.81 5.08 4.87
N ARG A 147 15.93 4.85 6.19
CA ARG A 147 15.81 5.90 7.20
C ARG A 147 16.93 6.93 7.10
N THR A 148 18.16 6.50 6.85
CA THR A 148 19.30 7.41 6.69
C THR A 148 19.09 8.32 5.48
N VAL A 149 18.85 7.75 4.29
CA VAL A 149 18.61 8.51 3.06
C VAL A 149 17.44 9.48 3.25
N TYR A 150 16.30 9.00 3.76
CA TYR A 150 15.15 9.85 4.04
C TYR A 150 15.49 11.03 4.97
N ASN A 151 16.25 10.78 6.03
CA ASN A 151 16.66 11.83 6.97
C ASN A 151 17.64 12.83 6.35
N CYS A 152 18.52 12.40 5.45
CA CYS A 152 19.42 13.29 4.72
C CYS A 152 18.61 14.30 3.91
N PHE A 153 17.69 13.85 3.05
CA PHE A 153 16.83 14.75 2.27
C PHE A 153 15.86 15.56 3.15
N LEU A 154 15.36 15.00 4.25
CA LEU A 154 14.42 15.69 5.14
C LEU A 154 15.09 16.83 5.92
N ARG A 155 16.38 16.73 6.23
CA ARG A 155 17.08 17.68 7.12
C ARG A 155 18.02 18.64 6.39
N ASP A 156 18.36 18.36 5.13
CA ASP A 156 19.25 19.22 4.37
C ASP A 156 18.61 20.62 4.13
N PRO A 157 19.26 21.71 4.61
CA PRO A 157 18.76 23.06 4.40
C PRO A 157 18.92 23.56 2.95
N GLN A 158 19.78 22.93 2.14
CA GLN A 158 20.03 23.31 0.74
C GLN A 158 18.94 22.82 -0.21
N ILE A 159 18.11 21.86 0.22
CA ILE A 159 17.02 21.34 -0.60
C ILE A 159 15.85 22.31 -0.61
N THR A 160 15.55 22.82 -1.81
CA THR A 160 14.42 23.70 -2.13
C THR A 160 13.32 22.96 -2.89
N LEU A 161 13.63 21.84 -3.55
CA LEU A 161 12.66 20.98 -4.20
C LEU A 161 11.85 20.11 -3.23
N ASN A 162 10.87 19.38 -3.76
CA ASN A 162 10.10 18.40 -3.02
C ASN A 162 11.01 17.28 -2.46
N ARG A 163 11.24 17.31 -1.15
CA ARG A 163 12.10 16.37 -0.41
C ARG A 163 11.68 14.91 -0.57
N ASN A 164 10.38 14.62 -0.64
CA ASN A 164 9.89 13.25 -0.84
C ASN A 164 10.22 12.77 -2.26
N ALA A 165 10.03 13.62 -3.27
CA ALA A 165 10.38 13.28 -4.65
C ALA A 165 11.88 13.01 -4.81
N LEU A 166 12.73 13.87 -4.22
CA LEU A 166 14.18 13.63 -4.21
C LEU A 166 14.57 12.33 -3.49
N THR A 167 13.89 12.02 -2.38
CA THR A 167 14.11 10.75 -1.67
C THR A 167 13.79 9.55 -2.58
N LEU A 168 12.70 9.61 -3.34
CA LEU A 168 12.33 8.54 -4.28
C LEU A 168 13.32 8.43 -5.44
N ASP A 169 13.82 9.56 -5.96
CA ASP A 169 14.87 9.55 -6.98
C ASP A 169 16.17 8.95 -6.45
N ALA A 170 16.53 9.24 -5.20
CA ALA A 170 17.66 8.58 -4.54
C ALA A 170 17.42 7.07 -4.42
N PHE A 171 16.25 6.62 -3.96
CA PHE A 171 15.95 5.18 -3.90
C PHE A 171 16.11 4.48 -5.25
N ARG A 172 15.69 5.11 -6.35
CA ARG A 172 15.92 4.61 -7.71
C ARG A 172 17.40 4.52 -8.04
N LEU A 173 18.20 5.54 -7.68
CA LEU A 173 19.65 5.52 -7.87
C LEU A 173 20.30 4.33 -7.14
N TYR A 174 20.02 4.14 -5.85
CA TYR A 174 20.53 3.02 -5.06
C TYR A 174 20.10 1.65 -5.62
N GLN A 175 18.86 1.53 -6.11
CA GLN A 175 18.38 0.32 -6.80
C GLN A 175 19.14 0.08 -8.10
N ASN A 176 19.29 1.11 -8.94
CA ASN A 176 20.01 1.02 -10.22
C ASN A 176 21.48 0.63 -10.04
N LEU A 177 22.10 1.03 -8.92
CA LEU A 177 23.47 0.70 -8.55
C LEU A 177 23.61 -0.64 -7.81
N ASN A 178 22.51 -1.36 -7.54
CA ASN A 178 22.47 -2.60 -6.75
C ASN A 178 23.05 -2.44 -5.33
N LEU A 179 22.76 -1.30 -4.69
CA LEU A 179 23.32 -0.93 -3.38
C LEU A 179 22.36 -1.12 -2.21
N VAL A 180 21.06 -1.39 -2.45
CA VAL A 180 20.03 -1.46 -1.39
C VAL A 180 20.41 -2.44 -0.26
N ASN A 181 20.89 -3.62 -0.62
CA ASN A 181 21.28 -4.68 0.33
C ASN A 181 22.73 -4.57 0.82
N LYS A 182 23.40 -3.43 0.60
CA LYS A 182 24.80 -3.24 0.99
C LYS A 182 24.87 -2.45 2.30
N ASN A 183 25.85 -2.80 3.13
CA ASN A 183 26.20 -2.01 4.30
C ASN A 183 27.05 -0.82 3.84
N LEU A 184 26.40 0.30 3.58
CA LEU A 184 27.08 1.50 3.11
C LEU A 184 27.53 2.36 4.29
N PHE A 185 28.78 2.82 4.28
CA PHE A 185 29.21 3.91 5.15
C PHE A 185 28.48 5.22 4.83
N LEU A 186 28.30 6.05 5.87
CA LEU A 186 27.62 7.34 5.78
C LEU A 186 28.22 8.28 4.70
N PRO A 187 29.54 8.38 4.50
CA PRO A 187 30.12 9.17 3.41
C PRO A 187 29.62 8.78 2.02
N THR A 188 29.47 7.48 1.77
CA THR A 188 28.92 7.00 0.48
C THR A 188 27.47 7.39 0.32
N ILE A 189 26.69 7.30 1.41
CA ILE A 189 25.27 7.70 1.38
C ILE A 189 25.18 9.18 1.04
N HIS A 190 25.93 10.04 1.73
CA HIS A 190 25.96 11.47 1.47
C HIS A 190 26.42 11.81 0.05
N ALA A 191 27.45 11.13 -0.47
CA ALA A 191 27.93 11.37 -1.83
C ALA A 191 26.86 11.03 -2.89
N LEU A 192 26.15 9.91 -2.74
CA LEU A 192 25.08 9.51 -3.66
C LEU A 192 23.83 10.39 -3.52
N ASP A 193 23.53 10.85 -2.31
CA ASP A 193 22.42 11.78 -2.07
C ASP A 193 22.74 13.16 -2.70
N ASN A 194 23.98 13.66 -2.56
CA ASN A 194 24.45 14.89 -3.22
C ASN A 194 24.40 14.77 -4.75
N VAL A 195 24.75 13.61 -5.31
CA VAL A 195 24.58 13.32 -6.74
C VAL A 195 23.11 13.46 -7.16
N THR A 196 22.17 12.96 -6.34
CA THR A 196 20.74 13.10 -6.62
C THR A 196 20.32 14.57 -6.61
N ILE A 197 20.80 15.36 -5.65
CA ILE A 197 20.54 16.82 -5.58
C ILE A 197 21.12 17.53 -6.81
N ALA A 198 22.36 17.21 -7.19
CA ALA A 198 23.04 17.76 -8.37
C ALA A 198 22.20 17.57 -9.65
N TYR A 199 21.69 16.36 -9.89
CA TYR A 199 20.92 16.09 -11.10
C TYR A 199 19.51 16.69 -11.06
N LYS A 200 18.82 16.51 -9.94
CA LYS A 200 17.39 16.83 -9.87
C LYS A 200 17.11 18.28 -9.50
N GLN A 201 17.93 18.88 -8.63
CA GLN A 201 17.76 20.28 -8.21
C GLN A 201 18.60 21.25 -9.03
N LEU A 202 19.86 20.92 -9.30
CA LEU A 202 20.78 21.83 -10.01
C LEU A 202 20.74 21.64 -11.54
N GLY A 203 20.07 20.59 -12.03
CA GLY A 203 19.95 20.30 -13.46
C GLY A 203 21.29 19.89 -14.10
N LEU A 204 22.22 19.36 -13.31
CA LEU A 204 23.52 18.94 -13.81
C LEU A 204 23.42 17.63 -14.62
N PRO A 205 24.33 17.40 -15.58
CA PRO A 205 24.32 16.19 -16.40
C PRO A 205 24.44 14.92 -15.55
N GLU A 206 23.58 13.93 -15.82
CA GLU A 206 23.65 12.63 -15.16
C GLU A 206 24.96 11.90 -15.53
N HIS A 207 25.68 11.38 -14.53
CA HIS A 207 26.85 10.54 -14.77
C HIS A 207 26.43 9.12 -15.13
N ASP A 208 27.28 8.44 -15.90
CA ASP A 208 27.07 7.04 -16.22
C ASP A 208 27.21 6.14 -14.98
N LYS A 209 26.65 4.94 -15.08
CA LYS A 209 26.61 3.97 -14.00
C LYS A 209 28.00 3.60 -13.48
N ALA A 210 29.04 3.53 -14.32
CA ALA A 210 30.39 3.15 -13.91
C ALA A 210 31.05 4.26 -13.08
N SER A 211 30.87 5.52 -13.47
CA SER A 211 31.34 6.68 -12.70
C SER A 211 30.71 6.73 -11.30
N LEU A 212 29.41 6.50 -11.20
CA LEU A 212 28.69 6.43 -9.92
C LEU A 212 29.14 5.24 -9.06
N TRP A 213 29.43 4.11 -9.68
CA TRP A 213 29.96 2.93 -8.98
C TRP A 213 31.37 3.19 -8.43
N LEU A 214 32.21 3.90 -9.19
CA LEU A 214 33.54 4.31 -8.74
C LEU A 214 33.45 5.26 -7.54
N LEU A 215 32.57 6.27 -7.61
CA LEU A 215 32.31 7.18 -6.48
C LEU A 215 31.89 6.40 -5.22
N ALA A 216 30.95 5.46 -5.37
CA ALA A 216 30.50 4.63 -4.25
C ALA A 216 31.67 3.83 -3.65
N ASN A 217 32.51 3.19 -4.46
CA ASN A 217 33.66 2.45 -3.96
C ASN A 217 34.72 3.32 -3.28
N CYS A 218 35.02 4.49 -3.85
CA CYS A 218 36.01 5.40 -3.29
C CYS A 218 35.59 5.86 -1.89
N THR A 219 34.32 6.26 -1.75
CA THR A 219 33.74 6.68 -0.46
C THR A 219 33.55 5.54 0.54
N GLN A 220 33.43 4.28 0.08
CA GLN A 220 33.46 3.10 0.95
C GLN A 220 34.87 2.76 1.46
N LYS A 221 35.94 3.17 0.76
CA LYS A 221 37.32 2.88 1.16
C LYS A 221 37.92 3.90 2.12
N SER A 222 37.54 5.17 1.99
CA SER A 222 37.98 6.23 2.89
C SER A 222 36.82 7.12 3.29
N GLY A 223 36.64 7.25 4.59
CA GLY A 223 35.72 8.20 5.21
C GLY A 223 36.26 9.63 5.26
N ASP A 224 37.31 9.98 4.52
CA ASP A 224 37.74 11.37 4.33
C ASP A 224 37.03 12.01 3.11
N ILE A 225 36.40 11.18 2.26
CA ILE A 225 35.65 11.62 1.09
C ILE A 225 34.18 11.82 1.48
N VAL A 226 33.91 12.74 2.41
CA VAL A 226 32.56 12.90 3.03
C VAL A 226 31.87 14.19 2.62
N ASP A 227 32.62 15.19 2.19
CA ASP A 227 32.11 16.54 2.05
C ASP A 227 32.41 17.06 0.65
N PHE A 228 31.62 16.59 -0.32
CA PHE A 228 31.40 17.37 -1.52
C PHE A 228 30.40 18.48 -1.17
N SER A 229 30.80 19.42 -0.32
CA SER A 229 30.20 20.75 -0.37
C SER A 229 30.43 21.24 -1.80
N PRO A 230 29.39 21.39 -2.64
CA PRO A 230 29.58 21.79 -4.03
C PRO A 230 30.38 23.08 -4.01
N ILE A 231 31.57 23.08 -4.61
CA ILE A 231 32.32 24.32 -4.72
C ILE A 231 31.58 25.14 -5.76
N VAL A 232 30.73 26.06 -5.31
CA VAL A 232 30.02 26.98 -6.19
C VAL A 232 31.03 28.01 -6.67
N PHE A 233 31.54 27.80 -7.88
CA PHE A 233 32.31 28.82 -8.55
C PHE A 233 31.35 29.84 -9.16
N LYS A 234 31.47 31.11 -8.73
CA LYS A 234 30.89 32.21 -9.50
C LYS A 234 31.71 32.34 -10.78
N SER A 235 31.10 32.03 -11.92
CA SER A 235 31.71 32.32 -13.20
C SER A 235 31.84 33.85 -13.37
N VAL A 236 32.79 34.28 -14.20
CA VAL A 236 33.13 35.68 -14.45
C VAL A 236 31.93 36.47 -15.02
N ASP A 237 30.97 35.77 -15.62
CA ASP A 237 29.71 36.27 -16.18
C ASP A 237 28.52 36.24 -15.19
N GLY A 238 28.75 35.86 -13.92
CA GLY A 238 27.73 35.89 -12.86
C GLY A 238 26.79 34.69 -12.83
N ASN A 239 26.96 33.72 -13.74
CA ASN A 239 26.25 32.45 -13.69
C ASN A 239 26.95 31.46 -12.73
N HIS A 240 26.17 30.77 -11.92
CA HIS A 240 26.69 29.77 -10.99
C HIS A 240 27.09 28.51 -11.77
N VAL A 241 28.35 28.13 -11.68
CA VAL A 241 28.85 26.84 -12.18
C VAL A 241 29.01 25.92 -10.98
N TYR A 242 28.37 24.76 -11.04
CA TYR A 242 28.41 23.74 -10.00
C TYR A 242 29.36 22.62 -10.46
N LEU A 243 30.33 22.24 -9.61
CA LEU A 243 31.18 21.06 -9.76
C LEU A 243 30.74 19.98 -8.76
#